data_AF-A0AA39NQ39-F1
#
_entry.id   AF-A0AA39NQ39-F1
#
_cell.length_a   1.000
_cell.length_b   1.000
_cell.length_c   1.000
_cell.angle_alpha   90.00
_cell.angle_beta   90.00
_cell.angle_gamma   90.00
#
_symmetry.space_group_name_H-M   'P 1'
#
loop_
_entity.id
_entity.type
_entity.pdbx_description
1 polymer ?
#
loop_
_entity_poly.entity_id
_entity_poly.type
_entity_poly.pdbx_seq_one_letter_code
_entity_poly.pdbx_strand_id
1 'polypeptide(L)'
;MDAQRPGFVLQQNIYTIPHPSIIVSRHNANALRATTLHDFMASVATTGHLGIAPVYGSKCALSTVAFASSTHVMIIDFPRQRKGGGNLRASGKRPALDLLEYIVLRSSYPKYAFRMDNVALSLILDLSLPIVNGVDLLDLQSNRQSFESVLVALGGKSYHSQLDRNNVATLFQQEESSQTLDKHTALQAWSACRAAMLDHMATASDAPKISTLNFDQARLMVLAKINRHAHRLTDLKPVRMRNEVEAAFSHKSGKLNVSSARFKNRIRQSGAWQTMEISSTDRNGKHKTTPGRVLRVEGRAATIAIQGHLSTTQAPLKVTTIGREEPTQAEQARVMVILAALQQSSAILDHPFIQALWFPRSEISWATLPSFTRNVTINFPGPLNNSQRRAVDLILSNRDADRVTLIQGPPGTGKTTVIAAAVTSVIASTDRNRTLWLVAHSNVAVKNIAEKLASIGFLGFKILVSKDFHFDWHEHLYRLIESNLVRSDDFVPDRAAMERLLLDSRIILCTLSMLSNDRMSTIARIVPVQTIIFDEASQIEVSDYFPVIHRFASSLQKMVFIGDHKQLQPYGQSDIPDLESVFDKQHLDQKIHMLDTQCE
;
A
#
# COMPACT_ATOMS: atom_id res chain seq x y z
N MET A 1 23.33 27.88 15.53
CA MET A 1 23.75 28.80 14.45
C MET A 1 23.57 28.04 13.15
N ASP A 2 22.41 28.20 12.50
CA ASP A 2 22.11 27.52 11.23
C ASP A 2 22.73 28.35 10.10
N ALA A 3 23.89 27.91 9.60
CA ALA A 3 24.50 28.51 8.43
C ALA A 3 23.57 28.26 7.22
N GLN A 4 23.02 29.33 6.65
CA GLN A 4 22.20 29.28 5.46
C GLN A 4 23.08 28.77 4.31
N ARG A 5 22.78 27.57 3.77
CA ARG A 5 23.50 27.05 2.60
C ARG A 5 23.26 27.99 1.41
N PRO A 6 24.29 28.31 0.60
CA PRO A 6 24.12 29.23 -0.51
C PRO A 6 23.13 28.69 -1.55
N GLY A 7 22.39 29.59 -2.18
CA GLY A 7 21.61 29.30 -3.38
C GLY A 7 22.52 28.86 -4.53
N PHE A 8 21.93 28.30 -5.59
CA PHE A 8 22.66 27.84 -6.77
C PHE A 8 21.83 28.01 -8.03
N VAL A 9 22.48 27.92 -9.19
CA VAL A 9 21.82 27.93 -10.49
C VAL A 9 21.70 26.50 -11.00
N LEU A 10 20.49 26.13 -11.41
CA LEU A 10 20.17 24.81 -11.93
C LEU A 10 19.97 24.87 -13.45
N GLN A 11 20.66 23.99 -14.16
CA GLN A 11 20.35 23.66 -15.55
C GLN A 11 19.55 22.36 -15.57
N GLN A 12 18.42 22.38 -16.26
CA GLN A 12 17.60 21.18 -16.43
C GLN A 12 18.25 20.24 -17.46
N ASN A 13 18.19 18.94 -17.21
CA ASN A 13 18.67 17.89 -18.12
C ASN A 13 17.61 16.81 -18.36
N ILE A 14 16.35 17.12 -18.09
CA ILE A 14 15.22 16.19 -18.19
C ILE A 14 14.60 16.27 -19.59
N TYR A 15 14.39 17.48 -20.08
CA TYR A 15 13.85 17.76 -21.40
C TYR A 15 14.98 17.93 -22.41
N THR A 16 14.78 17.41 -23.62
CA THR A 16 15.71 17.58 -24.76
C THR A 16 15.79 19.03 -25.23
N ILE A 17 14.69 19.79 -25.04
CA ILE A 17 14.64 21.22 -25.34
C ILE A 17 15.37 21.99 -24.23
N PRO A 18 16.33 22.87 -24.58
CA PRO A 18 17.03 23.69 -23.60
C PRO A 18 16.06 24.66 -22.90
N HIS A 19 16.35 24.96 -21.64
CA HIS A 19 15.59 25.92 -20.84
C HIS A 19 16.56 26.92 -20.21
N PRO A 20 16.17 28.20 -20.05
CA PRO A 20 16.96 29.15 -19.26
C PRO A 20 17.32 28.62 -17.88
N SER A 21 18.44 29.12 -17.36
CA SER A 21 18.91 28.85 -16.00
C SER A 21 17.79 29.06 -14.95
N ILE A 22 17.64 28.09 -14.06
CA ILE A 22 16.66 28.14 -12.97
C ILE A 22 17.38 28.60 -11.69
N ILE A 23 16.86 29.62 -11.04
CA ILE A 23 17.46 30.19 -9.82
C ILE A 23 16.94 29.41 -8.61
N VAL A 24 17.85 28.79 -7.84
CA VAL A 24 17.50 28.02 -6.64
C VAL A 24 17.93 28.79 -5.39
N SER A 25 16.98 29.12 -4.54
CA SER A 25 17.21 29.73 -3.23
C SER A 25 16.92 28.74 -2.11
N ARG A 26 17.58 28.92 -0.95
CA ARG A 26 17.46 28.04 0.20
C ARG A 26 17.19 28.82 1.47
N HIS A 27 16.23 28.34 2.24
CA HIS A 27 15.78 29.01 3.45
C HIS A 27 15.55 27.97 4.55
N ASN A 28 16.05 28.27 5.74
CA ASN A 28 15.54 27.62 6.94
C ASN A 28 14.13 28.19 7.19
N ALA A 29 13.16 27.34 7.51
CA ALA A 29 11.80 27.78 7.78
C ALA A 29 11.79 28.96 8.76
N ASN A 30 12.51 28.88 9.89
CA ASN A 30 12.56 29.93 10.92
C ASN A 30 13.17 31.27 10.44
N ALA A 31 13.90 31.27 9.33
CA ALA A 31 14.55 32.46 8.77
C ALA A 31 13.84 33.01 7.52
N LEU A 32 12.72 32.40 7.10
CA LEU A 32 11.98 32.81 5.91
C LEU A 32 11.37 34.20 6.09
N ARG A 33 11.63 35.10 5.14
CA ARG A 33 11.13 36.48 5.15
C ARG A 33 9.98 36.65 4.16
N ALA A 34 9.05 37.56 4.49
CA ALA A 34 7.91 37.86 3.62
C ALA A 34 8.32 38.38 2.23
N THR A 35 9.41 39.17 2.15
CA THR A 35 9.94 39.69 0.88
C THR A 35 10.38 38.56 -0.05
N THR A 36 11.13 37.60 0.48
CA THR A 36 11.56 36.40 -0.26
C THR A 36 10.38 35.62 -0.81
N LEU A 37 9.31 35.47 -0.02
CA LEU A 37 8.10 34.82 -0.47
C LEU A 37 7.41 35.63 -1.58
N HIS A 38 7.31 36.94 -1.42
CA HIS A 38 6.68 37.81 -2.41
C HIS A 38 7.39 37.74 -3.76
N ASP A 39 8.73 37.82 -3.76
CA ASP A 39 9.55 37.72 -4.97
C ASP A 39 9.34 36.37 -5.68
N PHE A 40 9.29 35.27 -4.91
CA PHE A 40 8.99 33.95 -5.45
C PHE A 40 7.56 33.86 -6.01
N MET A 41 6.56 34.40 -5.31
CA MET A 41 5.17 34.37 -5.79
C MET A 41 4.97 35.23 -7.04
N ALA A 42 5.74 36.31 -7.21
CA ALA A 42 5.76 37.08 -8.44
C ALA A 42 6.25 36.23 -9.63
N SER A 43 7.23 35.35 -9.43
CA SER A 43 7.67 34.43 -10.50
C SER A 43 6.62 33.36 -10.81
N VAL A 44 5.85 32.89 -9.81
CA VAL A 44 4.71 31.98 -10.01
C VAL A 44 3.60 32.65 -10.82
N ALA A 45 3.29 33.92 -10.54
CA ALA A 45 2.23 34.66 -11.21
C ALA A 45 2.40 34.76 -12.74
N THR A 46 3.63 34.63 -13.24
CA THR A 46 3.92 34.65 -14.69
C THR A 46 3.32 33.48 -15.45
N THR A 47 3.21 32.30 -14.81
CA THR A 47 2.66 31.09 -15.44
C THR A 47 1.40 30.60 -14.76
N GLY A 48 1.16 30.96 -13.51
CA GLY A 48 0.03 30.49 -12.71
C GLY A 48 0.13 29.05 -12.21
N HIS A 49 1.31 28.43 -12.32
CA HIS A 49 1.55 27.04 -11.93
C HIS A 49 2.62 26.96 -10.85
N LEU A 50 2.40 26.14 -9.82
CA LEU A 50 3.33 25.93 -8.71
C LEU A 50 3.69 24.45 -8.60
N GLY A 51 4.96 24.10 -8.80
CA GLY A 51 5.46 22.74 -8.57
C GLY A 51 5.89 22.52 -7.12
N ILE A 52 5.71 21.32 -6.59
CA ILE A 52 6.11 20.92 -5.23
C ILE A 52 6.88 19.60 -5.27
N ALA A 53 7.98 19.52 -4.53
CA ALA A 53 8.66 18.26 -4.21
C ALA A 53 9.04 18.21 -2.72
N PRO A 54 8.71 17.13 -2.00
CA PRO A 54 9.10 16.93 -0.62
C PRO A 54 10.45 16.21 -0.50
N VAL A 55 11.05 16.29 0.69
CA VAL A 55 12.10 15.37 1.15
C VAL A 55 11.71 14.88 2.53
N TYR A 56 11.79 13.57 2.73
CA TYR A 56 11.49 12.90 3.98
C TYR A 56 12.76 12.48 4.71
N GLY A 57 12.87 12.91 5.96
CA GLY A 57 13.93 12.54 6.89
C GLY A 57 13.69 11.21 7.60
N SER A 58 14.25 11.11 8.80
CA SER A 58 14.08 9.93 9.67
C SER A 58 12.61 9.64 9.94
N LYS A 59 12.24 8.35 9.92
CA LYS A 59 10.85 7.88 10.09
C LYS A 59 9.88 8.48 9.07
N CYS A 60 10.39 8.81 7.88
CA CYS A 60 9.64 9.42 6.77
C CYS A 60 8.96 10.76 7.12
N ALA A 61 9.46 11.49 8.13
CA ALA A 61 8.95 12.82 8.48
C ALA A 61 9.41 13.88 7.48
N LEU A 62 8.52 14.80 7.11
CA LEU A 62 8.83 15.89 6.19
C LEU A 62 9.96 16.75 6.76
N SER A 63 11.08 16.79 6.05
CA SER A 63 12.26 17.57 6.44
C SER A 63 12.48 18.77 5.57
N THR A 64 12.12 18.70 4.29
CA THR A 64 12.31 19.77 3.32
C THR A 64 11.14 19.80 2.34
N VAL A 65 10.76 20.98 1.88
CA VAL A 65 9.84 21.15 0.75
C VAL A 65 10.45 22.14 -0.24
N ALA A 66 10.50 21.76 -1.51
CA ALA A 66 10.83 22.66 -2.60
C ALA A 66 9.56 23.12 -3.31
N PHE A 67 9.42 24.44 -3.49
CA PHE A 67 8.40 25.06 -4.31
C PHE A 67 9.04 25.60 -5.58
N ALA A 68 8.40 25.43 -6.73
CA ALA A 68 8.94 25.86 -8.01
C ALA A 68 7.93 26.65 -8.85
N SER A 69 8.46 27.65 -9.54
CA SER A 69 7.86 28.28 -10.72
C SER A 69 8.64 27.84 -11.97
N SER A 70 8.35 28.41 -13.13
CA SER A 70 9.11 28.15 -14.36
C SER A 70 10.58 28.61 -14.27
N THR A 71 10.90 29.63 -13.46
CA THR A 71 12.23 30.27 -13.42
C THR A 71 12.94 30.17 -12.07
N HIS A 72 12.20 29.95 -10.99
CA HIS A 72 12.75 29.93 -9.62
C HIS A 72 12.32 28.68 -8.87
N VAL A 73 13.22 28.20 -8.00
CA VAL A 73 12.93 27.18 -6.99
C VAL A 73 13.29 27.74 -5.60
N MET A 74 12.39 27.59 -4.66
CA MET A 74 12.58 27.92 -3.26
C MET A 74 12.56 26.64 -2.42
N ILE A 75 13.73 26.24 -1.90
CA ILE A 75 13.88 25.10 -1.00
C ILE A 75 13.76 25.58 0.44
N ILE A 76 12.88 24.93 1.21
CA ILE A 76 12.62 25.26 2.61
C ILE A 76 12.92 24.04 3.49
N ASP A 77 13.89 24.20 4.38
CA ASP A 77 14.29 23.18 5.36
C ASP A 77 13.57 23.41 6.70
N PHE A 78 12.97 22.35 7.23
CA PHE A 78 12.30 22.34 8.52
C PHE A 78 13.26 21.81 9.59
N PRO A 79 13.55 22.57 10.66
CA PRO A 79 14.45 22.12 11.71
C PRO A 79 13.89 20.88 12.41
N ARG A 80 14.76 19.89 12.70
CA ARG A 80 14.38 18.68 13.43
C ARG A 80 13.77 19.05 14.78
N GLN A 81 12.54 18.60 15.05
CA GLN A 81 11.97 18.67 16.40
C GLN A 81 12.89 17.89 17.35
N ARG A 82 13.46 18.57 18.36
CA ARG A 82 14.25 17.90 19.41
C ARG A 82 13.31 16.98 20.19
N LYS A 83 13.76 15.74 20.45
CA LYS A 83 13.06 14.80 21.35
C LYS A 83 12.93 15.43 22.74
N GLY A 84 11.74 15.90 23.06
CA GLY A 84 11.34 16.36 24.38
C GLY A 84 9.81 16.38 24.42
N GLY A 85 9.22 15.34 25.02
CA GLY A 85 7.79 15.24 25.20
C GLY A 85 7.28 16.41 26.04
N GLY A 86 6.41 17.20 25.46
CA GLY A 86 5.65 18.23 26.14
C GLY A 86 4.51 18.62 25.21
N ASN A 87 3.27 18.51 25.70
CA ASN A 87 2.10 19.06 25.04
C ASN A 87 2.40 20.51 24.63
N LEU A 88 2.66 20.72 23.34
CA LEU A 88 2.79 22.05 22.75
C LEU A 88 1.40 22.68 22.71
N ARG A 89 0.94 23.17 23.87
CA ARG A 89 -0.05 24.23 23.91
C ARG A 89 0.50 25.42 23.14
N ALA A 90 -0.33 25.93 22.24
CA ALA A 90 -0.19 27.18 21.51
C ALA A 90 0.40 28.31 22.38
N SER A 91 1.54 28.90 21.99
CA SER A 91 1.92 30.29 22.32
C SER A 91 3.26 30.71 21.71
N GLY A 92 3.45 30.49 20.41
CA GLY A 92 4.55 31.13 19.68
C GLY A 92 4.13 31.29 18.24
N LYS A 93 3.94 32.54 17.79
CA LYS A 93 3.76 32.84 16.36
C LYS A 93 4.88 32.11 15.61
N ARG A 94 4.53 31.37 14.57
CA ARG A 94 5.49 30.73 13.67
C ARG A 94 5.41 31.48 12.33
N PRO A 95 6.05 32.67 12.20
CA PRO A 95 5.93 33.49 11.00
C PRO A 95 6.20 32.72 9.71
N ALA A 96 7.11 31.75 9.78
CA ALA A 96 7.44 30.83 8.69
C ALA A 96 6.26 29.98 8.20
N LEU A 97 5.47 29.43 9.11
CA LEU A 97 4.31 28.61 8.77
C LEU A 97 3.17 29.49 8.24
N ASP A 98 3.00 30.70 8.77
CA ASP A 98 2.02 31.67 8.26
C ASP A 98 2.34 32.06 6.79
N LEU A 99 3.63 32.20 6.47
CA LEU A 99 4.13 32.45 5.11
C LEU A 99 3.93 31.24 4.19
N LEU A 100 4.19 30.03 4.68
CA LEU A 100 3.95 28.80 3.93
C LEU A 100 2.46 28.56 3.68
N GLU A 101 1.61 28.84 4.67
CA GLU A 101 0.15 28.80 4.56
C GLU A 101 -0.32 29.69 3.39
N TYR A 102 0.30 30.85 3.18
CA TYR A 102 -0.01 31.66 2.01
C TYR A 102 0.19 30.90 0.69
N ILE A 103 1.28 30.15 0.54
CA ILE A 103 1.54 29.35 -0.67
C ILE A 103 0.52 28.22 -0.79
N VAL A 104 0.39 27.37 0.24
CA VAL A 104 -0.33 26.09 0.10
C VAL A 104 -1.84 26.22 0.27
N LEU A 105 -2.29 27.20 1.06
CA LEU A 105 -3.70 27.38 1.40
C LEU A 105 -4.32 28.61 0.73
N ARG A 106 -3.64 29.77 0.74
CA ARG A 106 -4.28 31.04 0.33
C ARG A 106 -4.07 31.42 -1.13
N SER A 107 -3.07 30.87 -1.80
CA SER A 107 -2.85 31.13 -3.23
C SER A 107 -3.93 30.43 -4.08
N SER A 108 -4.46 31.13 -5.08
CA SER A 108 -5.40 30.57 -6.05
C SER A 108 -4.75 29.60 -7.03
N TYR A 109 -3.42 29.64 -7.17
CA TYR A 109 -2.68 28.81 -8.10
C TYR A 109 -2.78 27.31 -7.75
N PRO A 110 -2.98 26.43 -8.74
CA PRO A 110 -2.89 25.00 -8.53
C PRO A 110 -1.46 24.58 -8.18
N LYS A 111 -1.35 23.57 -7.30
CA LYS A 111 -0.07 23.01 -6.84
C LYS A 111 0.10 21.63 -7.44
N TYR A 112 1.23 21.38 -8.09
CA TYR A 112 1.47 20.13 -8.82
C TYR A 112 2.59 19.34 -8.14
N ALA A 113 2.37 18.05 -7.89
CA ALA A 113 3.38 17.13 -7.41
C ALA A 113 3.16 15.76 -8.04
N PHE A 114 4.22 14.95 -8.15
CA PHE A 114 4.10 13.58 -8.62
C PHE A 114 3.37 12.68 -7.62
N ARG A 115 3.41 13.01 -6.32
CA ARG A 115 2.66 12.31 -5.28
C ARG A 115 2.02 13.30 -4.30
N MET A 116 0.95 13.95 -4.74
CA MET A 116 0.37 15.07 -3.99
C MET A 116 -0.37 14.62 -2.72
N ASP A 117 -0.92 13.41 -2.68
CA ASP A 117 -1.44 12.79 -1.45
C ASP A 117 -0.40 12.76 -0.32
N ASN A 118 0.83 12.34 -0.64
CA ASN A 118 1.94 12.23 0.30
C ASN A 118 2.38 13.59 0.82
N VAL A 119 2.48 14.56 -0.08
CA VAL A 119 2.77 15.96 0.26
C VAL A 119 1.68 16.50 1.18
N ALA A 120 0.42 16.40 0.77
CA ALA A 120 -0.73 16.95 1.50
C ALA A 120 -0.85 16.36 2.91
N LEU A 121 -0.74 15.05 3.04
CA LEU A 121 -0.84 14.37 4.34
C LEU A 121 0.38 14.63 5.23
N SER A 122 1.57 14.79 4.66
CA SER A 122 2.78 15.12 5.44
C SER A 122 2.79 16.57 5.91
N LEU A 123 2.29 17.51 5.09
CA LEU A 123 2.08 18.91 5.51
C LEU A 123 1.14 18.98 6.73
N ILE A 124 0.08 18.17 6.74
CA ILE A 124 -0.83 18.08 7.88
C ILE A 124 -0.15 17.43 9.09
N LEU A 125 0.43 16.25 8.91
CA LEU A 125 0.96 15.45 10.02
C LEU A 125 2.13 16.11 10.72
N ASP A 126 3.07 16.68 9.96
CA ASP A 126 4.31 17.21 10.50
C ASP A 126 4.26 18.72 10.77
N LEU A 127 3.47 19.48 10.00
CA LEU A 127 3.42 20.94 10.06
C LEU A 127 2.05 21.53 10.43
N SER A 128 0.99 20.70 10.48
CA SER A 128 -0.39 21.16 10.65
C SER A 128 -0.81 22.22 9.62
N LEU A 129 -0.32 22.08 8.38
CA LEU A 129 -0.59 23.00 7.27
C LEU A 129 -1.58 22.37 6.27
N PRO A 130 -2.80 22.90 6.16
CA PRO A 130 -3.72 22.51 5.10
C PRO A 130 -3.23 22.95 3.72
N ILE A 131 -3.65 22.21 2.70
CA ILE A 131 -3.39 22.51 1.29
C ILE A 131 -4.71 22.47 0.53
N VAL A 132 -4.84 23.36 -0.46
CA VAL A 132 -5.97 23.39 -1.41
C VAL A 132 -5.46 23.46 -2.84
N ASN A 133 -6.27 23.01 -3.78
CA ASN A 133 -5.95 22.97 -5.21
C ASN A 133 -4.67 22.16 -5.52
N GLY A 134 -4.42 21.11 -4.73
CA GLY A 134 -3.35 20.15 -5.02
C GLY A 134 -3.74 19.28 -6.21
N VAL A 135 -2.79 19.01 -7.11
CA VAL A 135 -2.94 18.16 -8.29
C VAL A 135 -1.87 17.11 -8.26
N ASP A 136 -2.29 15.84 -8.30
CA ASP A 136 -1.39 14.71 -8.44
C ASP A 136 -1.14 14.42 -9.92
N LEU A 137 0.10 14.58 -10.37
CA LEU A 137 0.46 14.39 -11.77
C LEU A 137 0.42 12.91 -12.20
N LEU A 138 0.57 11.98 -11.26
CA LEU A 138 0.56 10.54 -11.56
C LEU A 138 -0.84 9.93 -11.51
N ASP A 139 -1.80 10.59 -10.86
CA ASP A 139 -3.23 10.18 -10.87
C ASP A 139 -3.90 10.35 -12.23
N LEU A 140 -3.32 11.16 -13.11
CA LEU A 140 -3.77 11.32 -14.50
C LEU A 140 -3.42 10.11 -15.38
N GLN A 141 -2.78 9.07 -14.82
CA GLN A 141 -2.23 7.93 -15.52
C GLN A 141 -2.84 6.61 -15.05
N SER A 142 -2.78 5.56 -15.89
CA SER A 142 -3.39 4.26 -15.58
C SER A 142 -2.69 3.48 -14.46
N ASN A 143 -1.38 3.70 -14.22
CA ASN A 143 -0.64 3.05 -13.15
C ASN A 143 0.35 4.01 -12.48
N ARG A 144 -0.14 4.67 -11.43
CA ARG A 144 0.54 5.69 -10.63
C ARG A 144 1.96 5.31 -10.15
N GLN A 145 2.27 4.03 -9.99
CA GLN A 145 3.58 3.57 -9.49
C GLN A 145 4.60 3.33 -10.61
N SER A 146 4.14 3.25 -11.86
CA SER A 146 5.00 2.88 -12.98
C SER A 146 5.94 4.02 -13.37
N PHE A 147 7.18 3.70 -13.72
CA PHE A 147 8.09 4.66 -14.33
C PHE A 147 7.52 5.29 -15.60
N GLU A 148 6.75 4.50 -16.35
CA GLU A 148 6.05 4.95 -17.54
C GLU A 148 5.10 6.11 -17.23
N SER A 149 4.34 6.04 -16.13
CA SER A 149 3.46 7.13 -15.70
C SER A 149 4.22 8.41 -15.36
N VAL A 150 5.44 8.31 -14.84
CA VAL A 150 6.31 9.48 -14.64
C VAL A 150 6.71 10.10 -15.99
N LEU A 151 7.10 9.27 -16.96
CA LEU A 151 7.46 9.74 -18.32
C LEU A 151 6.27 10.39 -19.03
N VAL A 152 5.09 9.79 -18.97
CA VAL A 152 3.87 10.34 -19.57
C VAL A 152 3.43 11.62 -18.86
N ALA A 153 3.52 11.69 -17.52
CA ALA A 153 3.25 12.93 -16.80
C ALA A 153 4.16 14.07 -17.27
N LEU A 154 5.45 13.78 -17.47
CA LEU A 154 6.46 14.77 -17.88
C LEU A 154 6.41 15.18 -19.35
N GLY A 155 6.06 14.28 -20.28
CA GLY A 155 6.21 14.52 -21.73
C GLY A 155 5.02 14.09 -22.60
N GLY A 156 3.90 13.68 -21.98
CA GLY A 156 2.70 13.23 -22.67
C GLY A 156 2.94 11.94 -23.48
N LYS A 157 2.07 11.66 -24.47
CA LYS A 157 2.20 10.47 -25.33
C LYS A 157 3.45 10.48 -26.23
N SER A 158 4.07 11.64 -26.41
CA SER A 158 5.27 11.84 -27.24
C SER A 158 6.54 11.96 -26.42
N TYR A 159 6.55 11.50 -25.16
CA TYR A 159 7.66 11.69 -24.24
C TYR A 159 9.01 11.17 -24.80
N HIS A 160 8.99 10.16 -25.68
CA HIS A 160 10.20 9.56 -26.25
C HIS A 160 11.12 10.54 -26.99
N SER A 161 10.58 11.57 -27.62
CA SER A 161 11.38 12.60 -28.32
C SER A 161 11.66 13.83 -27.45
N GLN A 162 11.00 13.94 -26.30
CA GLN A 162 11.04 15.12 -25.44
C GLN A 162 11.89 14.94 -24.19
N LEU A 163 12.07 13.71 -23.71
CA LEU A 163 12.71 13.41 -22.43
C LEU A 163 14.00 12.60 -22.58
N ASP A 164 15.00 12.91 -21.76
CA ASP A 164 16.11 11.99 -21.49
C ASP A 164 15.67 10.97 -20.43
N ARG A 165 15.35 9.76 -20.88
CA ARG A 165 14.86 8.67 -20.02
C ARG A 165 15.83 8.30 -18.90
N ASN A 166 17.14 8.39 -19.12
CA ASN A 166 18.13 8.02 -18.10
C ASN A 166 18.21 9.08 -17.01
N ASN A 167 18.10 10.36 -17.39
CA ASN A 167 18.07 11.46 -16.42
C ASN A 167 16.79 11.45 -15.61
N VAL A 168 15.62 11.16 -16.22
CA VAL A 168 14.36 10.97 -15.48
C VAL A 168 14.49 9.77 -14.53
N ALA A 169 15.02 8.65 -15.00
CA ALA A 169 15.21 7.49 -14.13
C ALA A 169 16.06 7.84 -12.91
N THR A 170 17.20 8.51 -13.12
CA THR A 170 18.10 8.95 -12.04
C THR A 170 17.42 9.91 -11.07
N LEU A 171 16.58 10.82 -11.58
CA LEU A 171 15.87 11.81 -10.78
C LEU A 171 14.85 11.18 -9.82
N PHE A 172 14.18 10.09 -10.22
CA PHE A 172 13.11 9.45 -9.45
C PHE A 172 13.52 8.12 -8.80
N GLN A 173 14.72 7.61 -9.07
CA GLN A 173 15.24 6.37 -8.48
C GLN A 173 15.58 6.51 -6.99
N GLN A 174 16.06 7.67 -6.56
CA GLN A 174 16.23 7.97 -5.14
C GLN A 174 14.91 8.51 -4.61
N GLU A 175 14.09 7.61 -4.05
CA GLU A 175 12.89 7.98 -3.28
C GLU A 175 13.21 9.16 -2.37
N GLU A 176 12.32 10.15 -2.35
CA GLU A 176 12.32 11.46 -1.67
C GLU A 176 12.81 11.39 -0.19
N SER A 177 14.06 11.04 0.02
CA SER A 177 14.63 10.62 1.30
C SER A 177 15.70 11.60 1.72
N SER A 178 16.16 11.50 2.97
CA SER A 178 17.25 12.36 3.47
C SER A 178 18.56 12.30 2.66
N GLN A 179 18.71 11.35 1.75
CA GLN A 179 19.86 11.21 0.87
C GLN A 179 19.65 11.89 -0.49
N THR A 180 18.44 12.33 -0.81
CA THR A 180 18.13 13.02 -2.06
C THR A 180 18.91 14.33 -2.13
N LEU A 181 19.66 14.50 -3.22
CA LEU A 181 20.44 15.71 -3.48
C LEU A 181 19.50 16.91 -3.68
N ASP A 182 19.86 18.07 -3.14
CA ASP A 182 19.07 19.29 -3.31
C ASP A 182 18.81 19.65 -4.78
N LYS A 183 19.78 19.31 -5.65
CA LYS A 183 19.63 19.44 -7.11
C LYS A 183 18.47 18.60 -7.63
N HIS A 184 18.30 17.38 -7.14
CA HIS A 184 17.22 16.48 -7.53
C HIS A 184 15.89 16.98 -7.00
N THR A 185 15.80 17.38 -5.73
CA THR A 185 14.57 17.96 -5.15
C THR A 185 14.13 19.20 -5.91
N ALA A 186 15.06 20.11 -6.23
CA ALA A 186 14.76 21.30 -7.00
C ALA A 186 14.25 20.96 -8.41
N LEU A 187 14.89 20.00 -9.07
CA LEU A 187 14.51 19.57 -10.41
C LEU A 187 13.18 18.79 -10.43
N GLN A 188 12.86 18.04 -9.38
CA GLN A 188 11.54 17.40 -9.20
C GLN A 188 10.44 18.44 -9.06
N ALA A 189 10.60 19.44 -8.18
CA ALA A 189 9.61 20.50 -8.02
C ALA A 189 9.44 21.29 -9.33
N TRP A 190 10.55 21.69 -9.97
CA TRP A 190 10.51 22.42 -11.22
C TRP A 190 9.88 21.59 -12.35
N SER A 191 10.20 20.31 -12.47
CA SER A 191 9.63 19.44 -13.50
C SER A 191 8.13 19.19 -13.28
N ALA A 192 7.65 19.17 -12.04
CA ALA A 192 6.20 19.15 -11.75
C ALA A 192 5.51 20.44 -12.23
N CYS A 193 6.12 21.61 -12.00
CA CYS A 193 5.63 22.89 -12.54
C CYS A 193 5.64 22.88 -14.07
N ARG A 194 6.73 22.41 -14.68
CA ARG A 194 6.91 22.40 -16.14
C ARG A 194 5.92 21.45 -16.82
N ALA A 195 5.73 20.26 -16.26
CA ALA A 195 4.77 19.27 -16.76
C ALA A 195 3.36 19.86 -16.88
N ALA A 196 2.93 20.61 -15.86
CA ALA A 196 1.62 21.25 -15.84
C ALA A 196 1.41 22.32 -16.92
N MET A 197 2.50 22.88 -17.46
CA MET A 197 2.47 23.88 -18.53
C MET A 197 2.46 23.28 -19.94
N LEU A 198 2.56 21.96 -20.07
CA LEU A 198 2.56 21.29 -21.37
C LEU A 198 1.14 21.11 -21.91
N ASP A 199 1.00 21.14 -23.24
CA ASP A 199 -0.31 21.12 -23.91
C ASP A 199 -1.14 19.88 -23.56
N HIS A 200 -0.51 18.73 -23.30
CA HIS A 200 -1.23 17.52 -22.89
C HIS A 200 -1.83 17.62 -21.49
N MET A 201 -1.37 18.58 -20.68
CA MET A 201 -1.91 18.95 -19.37
C MET A 201 -2.84 20.17 -19.45
N ALA A 202 -3.09 20.77 -20.61
CA ALA A 202 -4.03 21.88 -20.75
C ALA A 202 -5.48 21.48 -20.37
N THR A 203 -5.82 20.20 -20.43
CA THR A 203 -7.08 19.63 -19.93
C THR A 203 -7.07 19.38 -18.41
N ALA A 204 -5.95 19.59 -17.71
CA ALA A 204 -5.82 19.36 -16.26
C ALA A 204 -6.52 20.42 -15.39
N SER A 205 -7.16 21.42 -15.98
CA SER A 205 -8.13 22.27 -15.28
C SER A 205 -9.21 21.43 -14.60
N ASP A 206 -9.63 20.34 -15.24
CA ASP A 206 -10.65 19.40 -14.74
C ASP A 206 -10.05 18.24 -13.91
N ALA A 207 -8.73 18.23 -13.70
CA ALA A 207 -8.08 17.19 -12.91
C ALA A 207 -8.61 17.19 -11.46
N PRO A 208 -8.89 16.01 -10.88
CA PRO A 208 -9.30 15.88 -9.50
C PRO A 208 -8.35 16.62 -8.55
N LYS A 209 -8.90 17.52 -7.72
CA LYS A 209 -8.11 18.32 -6.79
C LYS A 209 -8.08 17.68 -5.42
N ILE A 210 -6.90 17.67 -4.80
CA ILE A 210 -6.72 17.33 -3.40
C ILE A 210 -6.89 18.59 -2.56
N SER A 211 -7.71 18.48 -1.52
CA SER A 211 -7.87 19.51 -0.50
C SER A 211 -7.92 18.87 0.87
N THR A 212 -7.21 19.46 1.84
CA THR A 212 -7.25 19.02 3.23
C THR A 212 -7.98 20.00 4.15
N LEU A 213 -8.46 21.13 3.62
CA LEU A 213 -9.07 22.20 4.40
C LEU A 213 -10.42 21.81 5.03
N ASN A 214 -11.25 21.08 4.28
CA ASN A 214 -12.64 20.78 4.68
C ASN A 214 -12.78 19.47 5.47
N PHE A 215 -11.67 18.87 5.88
CA PHE A 215 -11.70 17.66 6.68
C PHE A 215 -11.79 18.00 8.17
N ASP A 216 -12.56 17.21 8.91
CA ASP A 216 -12.38 17.13 10.35
C ASP A 216 -10.95 16.69 10.68
N GLN A 217 -10.35 17.33 11.70
CA GLN A 217 -8.95 17.11 12.04
C GLN A 217 -8.68 15.67 12.45
N ALA A 218 -9.56 15.03 13.24
CA ALA A 218 -9.36 13.65 13.66
C ALA A 218 -9.44 12.70 12.47
N ARG A 219 -10.38 12.93 11.54
CA ARG A 219 -10.50 12.18 10.29
C ARG A 219 -9.27 12.28 9.41
N LEU A 220 -8.75 13.48 9.23
CA LEU A 220 -7.57 13.72 8.42
C LEU A 220 -6.30 13.10 9.03
N MET A 221 -6.18 13.14 10.36
CA MET A 221 -5.08 12.50 11.07
C MET A 221 -5.07 10.97 10.91
N VAL A 222 -6.23 10.33 10.74
CA VAL A 222 -6.30 8.90 10.40
C VAL A 222 -5.63 8.65 9.05
N LEU A 223 -6.04 9.36 8.00
CA LEU A 223 -5.44 9.22 6.67
C LEU A 223 -3.93 9.50 6.69
N ALA A 224 -3.51 10.54 7.41
CA ALA A 224 -2.11 10.95 7.47
C ALA A 224 -1.22 9.90 8.18
N LYS A 225 -1.71 9.31 9.27
CA LYS A 225 -1.02 8.21 9.97
C LYS A 225 -0.90 6.97 9.10
N ILE A 226 -2.00 6.55 8.45
CA ILE A 226 -2.00 5.40 7.54
C ILE A 226 -0.96 5.61 6.43
N ASN A 227 -0.91 6.79 5.83
CA ASN A 227 0.06 7.10 4.79
C ASN A 227 1.52 7.06 5.31
N ARG A 228 1.76 7.65 6.49
CA ARG A 228 3.07 7.63 7.15
C ARG A 228 3.53 6.20 7.48
N HIS A 229 2.63 5.35 7.95
CA HIS A 229 2.90 3.94 8.23
C HIS A 229 3.28 3.19 6.96
N ALA A 230 2.52 3.37 5.87
CA ALA A 230 2.84 2.76 4.57
C ALA A 230 4.22 3.19 4.03
N HIS A 231 4.58 4.47 4.19
CA HIS A 231 5.91 4.97 3.83
C HIS A 231 7.01 4.32 4.66
N ARG A 232 6.83 4.25 5.98
CA ARG A 232 7.83 3.64 6.86
C ARG A 232 8.00 2.15 6.58
N LEU A 233 6.91 1.42 6.32
CA LEU A 233 6.97 0.01 5.91
C LEU A 233 7.71 -0.17 4.58
N THR A 234 7.54 0.76 3.64
CA THR A 234 8.28 0.75 2.37
C THR A 234 9.77 1.03 2.58
N ASP A 235 10.11 1.98 3.46
CA ASP A 235 11.50 2.33 3.79
C ASP A 235 12.26 1.16 4.45
N LEU A 236 11.55 0.30 5.20
CA LEU A 236 12.08 -0.94 5.80
C LEU A 236 12.38 -2.03 4.76
N LYS A 237 11.81 -1.98 3.54
CA LYS A 237 12.09 -2.97 2.49
C LYS A 237 13.57 -2.85 2.08
N PRO A 238 14.31 -3.98 1.99
CA PRO A 238 15.72 -3.94 1.67
C PRO A 238 15.94 -3.44 0.24
N VAL A 239 16.87 -2.50 0.07
CA VAL A 239 17.30 -2.00 -1.25
C VAL A 239 18.13 -3.05 -1.99
N ARG A 240 18.80 -3.95 -1.27
CA ARG A 240 19.61 -5.03 -1.85
C ARG A 240 19.15 -6.36 -1.26
N MET A 241 18.66 -7.26 -2.10
CA MET A 241 18.21 -8.60 -1.71
C MET A 241 19.07 -9.65 -2.40
N ARG A 242 19.72 -10.52 -1.62
CA ARG A 242 20.45 -11.66 -2.17
C ARG A 242 19.44 -12.74 -2.56
N ASN A 243 19.48 -13.16 -3.83
CA ASN A 243 18.67 -14.26 -4.32
C ASN A 243 19.48 -15.56 -4.22
N GLU A 244 18.91 -16.56 -3.56
CA GLU A 244 19.49 -17.89 -3.51
C GLU A 244 19.15 -18.62 -4.80
N VAL A 245 20.17 -18.87 -5.62
CA VAL A 245 20.04 -19.59 -6.89
C VAL A 245 20.70 -20.96 -6.80
N GLU A 246 20.15 -21.92 -7.52
CA GLU A 246 20.72 -23.26 -7.66
C GLU A 246 22.08 -23.19 -8.37
N ALA A 247 22.90 -24.22 -8.14
CA ALA A 247 24.22 -24.32 -8.78
C ALA A 247 24.11 -24.51 -10.31
N ALA A 248 23.03 -25.13 -10.78
CA ALA A 248 22.76 -25.31 -12.20
C ALA A 248 22.20 -24.02 -12.81
N PHE A 249 22.87 -23.52 -13.84
CA PHE A 249 22.42 -22.38 -14.63
C PHE A 249 22.84 -22.55 -16.10
N SER A 250 22.19 -21.82 -17.01
CA SER A 250 22.61 -21.75 -18.42
C SER A 250 22.78 -20.31 -18.85
N HIS A 251 23.79 -20.06 -19.69
CA HIS A 251 24.02 -18.74 -20.26
C HIS A 251 24.24 -18.85 -21.77
N LYS A 252 23.37 -18.19 -22.56
CA LYS A 252 23.46 -18.16 -24.01
C LYS A 252 23.00 -16.80 -24.53
N SER A 253 23.76 -16.21 -25.45
CA SER A 253 23.40 -14.96 -26.15
C SER A 253 23.01 -13.81 -25.20
N GLY A 254 23.77 -13.61 -24.11
CA GLY A 254 23.50 -12.55 -23.13
C GLY A 254 22.27 -12.80 -22.24
N LYS A 255 21.69 -14.00 -22.27
CA LYS A 255 20.60 -14.43 -21.40
C LYS A 255 21.09 -15.49 -20.42
N LEU A 256 20.95 -15.21 -19.14
CA LEU A 256 21.25 -16.10 -18.03
C LEU A 256 19.93 -16.70 -17.51
N ASN A 257 19.79 -18.02 -17.57
CA ASN A 257 18.68 -18.74 -16.96
C ASN A 257 19.16 -19.35 -15.64
N VAL A 258 18.42 -19.05 -14.57
CA VAL A 258 18.69 -19.52 -13.21
C VAL A 258 17.41 -20.03 -12.58
N SER A 259 17.55 -21.00 -11.68
CA SER A 259 16.48 -21.45 -10.81
C SER A 259 16.74 -20.98 -9.38
N SER A 260 15.70 -20.51 -8.70
CA SER A 260 15.80 -20.08 -7.30
C SER A 260 15.77 -21.31 -6.38
N ALA A 261 16.76 -21.43 -5.49
CA ALA A 261 16.87 -22.56 -4.56
C ALA A 261 15.79 -22.53 -3.47
N ARG A 262 15.31 -21.34 -3.08
CA ARG A 262 14.21 -21.13 -2.14
C ARG A 262 13.21 -20.15 -2.70
N PHE A 263 11.93 -20.40 -2.46
CA PHE A 263 10.86 -19.52 -2.93
C PHE A 263 10.84 -18.16 -2.21
N LYS A 264 11.12 -18.14 -0.89
CA LYS A 264 11.17 -16.92 -0.07
C LYS A 264 12.10 -15.84 -0.63
N ASN A 265 13.24 -16.24 -1.19
CA ASN A 265 14.28 -15.35 -1.74
C ASN A 265 14.35 -15.43 -3.27
N ARG A 266 13.28 -15.90 -3.92
CA ARG A 266 13.27 -16.09 -5.37
C ARG A 266 13.39 -14.77 -6.12
N ILE A 267 13.86 -14.86 -7.35
CA ILE A 267 13.84 -13.74 -8.29
C ILE A 267 12.39 -13.48 -8.70
N ARG A 268 11.91 -12.25 -8.52
CA ARG A 268 10.59 -11.80 -8.94
C ARG A 268 10.69 -11.03 -10.25
N GLN A 269 9.57 -10.87 -10.95
CA GLN A 269 9.52 -9.97 -12.09
C GLN A 269 9.92 -8.57 -11.62
N SER A 270 11.05 -8.06 -12.12
CA SER A 270 11.57 -6.76 -11.72
C SER A 270 10.69 -5.64 -12.24
N GLY A 271 10.35 -4.70 -11.34
CA GLY A 271 9.76 -3.43 -11.71
C GLY A 271 10.69 -2.59 -12.59
N ALA A 272 10.21 -1.42 -13.02
CA ALA A 272 11.01 -0.52 -13.86
C ALA A 272 12.27 -0.01 -13.13
N TRP A 273 12.25 -0.01 -11.79
CA TRP A 273 13.27 0.54 -10.91
C TRP A 273 14.26 -0.50 -10.37
N GLN A 274 14.00 -1.79 -10.62
CA GLN A 274 14.84 -2.87 -10.12
C GLN A 274 15.82 -3.37 -11.18
N THR A 275 17.05 -3.59 -10.76
CA THR A 275 18.12 -4.20 -11.57
C THR A 275 18.73 -5.39 -10.84
N MET A 276 19.57 -6.14 -11.53
CA MET A 276 20.26 -7.30 -10.98
C MET A 276 21.77 -7.07 -11.03
N GLU A 277 22.47 -7.48 -9.97
CA GLU A 277 23.91 -7.65 -9.98
C GLU A 277 24.23 -9.15 -9.94
N ILE A 278 24.98 -9.61 -10.94
CA ILE A 278 25.45 -10.99 -11.04
C ILE A 278 26.95 -10.98 -10.79
N SER A 279 27.38 -11.47 -9.64
CA SER A 279 28.80 -11.64 -9.33
C SER A 279 29.24 -13.07 -9.62
N SER A 280 30.32 -13.18 -10.39
CA SER A 280 30.96 -14.44 -10.76
C SER A 280 32.46 -14.36 -10.46
N THR A 281 33.06 -15.47 -10.06
CA THR A 281 34.50 -15.54 -9.73
C THR A 281 35.24 -16.24 -10.86
N ASP A 282 36.18 -15.55 -11.50
CA ASP A 282 36.98 -16.16 -12.56
C ASP A 282 37.94 -17.24 -12.04
N ARG A 283 38.62 -17.95 -12.96
CA ARG A 283 39.57 -19.03 -12.63
C ARG A 283 40.75 -18.56 -11.77
N ASN A 284 41.02 -17.26 -11.71
CA ASN A 284 42.10 -16.66 -10.95
C ASN A 284 41.62 -16.08 -9.61
N GLY A 285 40.37 -16.36 -9.20
CA GLY A 285 39.79 -15.86 -7.96
C GLY A 285 39.32 -14.40 -8.02
N LYS A 286 39.37 -13.74 -9.18
CA LYS A 286 38.94 -12.34 -9.31
C LYS A 286 37.43 -12.27 -9.50
N HIS A 287 36.78 -11.46 -8.67
CA HIS A 287 35.34 -11.23 -8.77
C HIS A 287 35.03 -10.24 -9.90
N LYS A 288 34.09 -10.61 -10.77
CA LYS A 288 33.48 -9.73 -11.75
C LYS A 288 32.00 -9.61 -11.46
N THR A 289 31.51 -8.37 -11.36
CA THR A 289 30.08 -8.08 -11.25
C THR A 289 29.57 -7.58 -12.58
N THR A 290 28.49 -8.21 -13.05
CA THR A 290 27.83 -7.88 -14.31
C THR A 290 26.42 -7.41 -14.00
N PRO A 291 26.00 -6.23 -14.49
CA PRO A 291 24.63 -5.78 -14.33
C PRO A 291 23.70 -6.59 -15.26
N GLY A 292 22.46 -6.77 -14.81
CA GLY A 292 21.43 -7.46 -15.57
C GLY A 292 20.03 -6.96 -15.26
N ARG A 293 19.07 -7.44 -16.05
CA ARG A 293 17.65 -7.13 -15.91
C ARG A 293 16.82 -8.39 -16.11
N VAL A 294 15.85 -8.61 -15.23
CA VAL A 294 14.94 -9.75 -15.36
C VAL A 294 14.06 -9.56 -16.60
N LEU A 295 14.04 -10.58 -17.47
CA LEU A 295 13.18 -10.61 -18.66
C LEU A 295 11.87 -11.34 -18.38
N ARG A 296 11.96 -12.50 -17.74
CA ARG A 296 10.81 -13.38 -17.45
C ARG A 296 11.06 -14.15 -16.16
N VAL A 297 10.00 -14.36 -15.40
CA VAL A 297 9.96 -15.27 -14.24
C VAL A 297 8.77 -16.22 -14.38
N GLU A 298 8.99 -17.49 -14.10
CA GLU A 298 7.95 -18.52 -14.03
C GLU A 298 8.24 -19.48 -12.88
N GLY A 299 7.42 -19.38 -11.82
CA GLY A 299 7.65 -20.13 -10.58
C GLY A 299 9.00 -19.79 -9.94
N ARG A 300 9.92 -20.77 -9.97
CA ARG A 300 11.29 -20.63 -9.45
C ARG A 300 12.31 -20.28 -10.53
N ALA A 301 11.95 -20.44 -11.81
CA ALA A 301 12.84 -20.17 -12.93
C ALA A 301 12.79 -18.69 -13.31
N ALA A 302 13.96 -18.12 -13.62
CA ALA A 302 14.08 -16.75 -14.10
C ALA A 302 15.09 -16.65 -15.25
N THR A 303 14.76 -15.82 -16.23
CA THR A 303 15.66 -15.43 -17.33
C THR A 303 16.09 -13.97 -17.13
N ILE A 304 17.40 -13.74 -17.08
CA ILE A 304 18.01 -12.44 -16.84
C ILE A 304 18.82 -12.04 -18.09
N ALA A 305 18.54 -10.89 -18.67
CA ALA A 305 19.43 -10.27 -19.64
C ALA A 305 20.64 -9.68 -18.92
N ILE A 306 21.85 -10.01 -19.34
CA ILE A 306 23.09 -9.49 -18.75
C ILE A 306 23.85 -8.65 -19.78
N GLN A 307 24.51 -7.59 -19.30
CA GLN A 307 25.35 -6.75 -20.15
C GLN A 307 26.77 -7.32 -20.21
N GLY A 308 27.06 -8.11 -21.25
CA GLY A 308 28.38 -8.69 -21.52
C GLY A 308 28.48 -10.19 -21.22
N HIS A 309 29.71 -10.70 -21.08
CA HIS A 309 29.98 -12.12 -20.86
C HIS A 309 30.27 -12.45 -19.38
N LEU A 310 29.70 -13.56 -18.91
CA LEU A 310 30.06 -14.20 -17.65
C LEU A 310 31.44 -14.85 -17.77
N SER A 311 32.32 -14.59 -16.81
CA SER A 311 33.72 -15.03 -16.82
C SER A 311 33.90 -16.51 -16.49
N THR A 312 32.84 -17.22 -16.12
CA THR A 312 32.89 -18.56 -15.53
C THR A 312 31.61 -19.32 -15.90
N THR A 313 31.77 -20.61 -16.17
CA THR A 313 30.68 -21.59 -16.35
C THR A 313 30.46 -22.43 -15.09
N GLN A 314 31.11 -22.11 -13.96
CA GLN A 314 31.06 -22.90 -12.72
C GLN A 314 30.47 -22.12 -11.55
N ALA A 315 29.69 -22.85 -10.75
CA ALA A 315 28.98 -22.37 -9.56
C ALA A 315 29.92 -22.00 -8.39
N PRO A 316 29.45 -21.19 -7.42
CA PRO A 316 28.13 -20.56 -7.34
C PRO A 316 28.11 -19.12 -7.85
N LEU A 317 27.08 -18.78 -8.64
CA LEU A 317 26.76 -17.39 -8.98
C LEU A 317 26.16 -16.70 -7.77
N LYS A 318 26.59 -15.48 -7.47
CA LYS A 318 25.92 -14.62 -6.51
C LYS A 318 25.01 -13.66 -7.27
N VAL A 319 23.71 -13.87 -7.13
CA VAL A 319 22.68 -13.03 -7.76
C VAL A 319 22.05 -12.14 -6.70
N THR A 320 22.00 -10.83 -6.96
CA THR A 320 21.44 -9.83 -6.04
C THR A 320 20.48 -8.92 -6.79
N THR A 321 19.24 -8.80 -6.33
CA THR A 321 18.32 -7.75 -6.78
C THR A 321 18.70 -6.43 -6.11
N ILE A 322 18.79 -5.37 -6.92
CA ILE A 322 19.01 -3.99 -6.51
C ILE A 322 17.73 -3.19 -6.76
N GLY A 323 17.30 -2.42 -5.78
CA GLY A 323 16.04 -1.68 -5.79
C GLY A 323 15.00 -2.33 -4.88
N ARG A 324 14.20 -1.49 -4.22
CA ARG A 324 13.11 -1.93 -3.33
C ARG A 324 12.05 -2.70 -4.12
N GLU A 325 11.37 -3.61 -3.44
CA GLU A 325 10.25 -4.35 -4.03
C GLU A 325 9.09 -3.39 -4.32
N GLU A 326 8.50 -3.54 -5.51
CA GLU A 326 7.35 -2.75 -5.94
C GLU A 326 6.15 -2.95 -5.00
N PRO A 327 5.28 -1.93 -4.87
CA PRO A 327 4.08 -2.06 -4.06
C PRO A 327 3.16 -3.19 -4.56
N THR A 328 2.68 -4.01 -3.63
CA THR A 328 1.63 -5.02 -3.86
C THR A 328 0.31 -4.35 -4.27
N GLN A 329 -0.60 -5.11 -4.89
CA GLN A 329 -1.93 -4.59 -5.25
C GLN A 329 -2.73 -4.07 -4.04
N ALA A 330 -2.53 -4.66 -2.86
CA ALA A 330 -3.16 -4.18 -1.63
C ALA A 330 -2.60 -2.81 -1.20
N GLU A 331 -1.27 -2.64 -1.23
CA GLU A 331 -0.62 -1.35 -0.95
C GLU A 331 -1.07 -0.27 -1.96
N GLN A 332 -1.16 -0.62 -3.24
CA GLN A 332 -1.66 0.27 -4.29
C GLN A 332 -3.14 0.64 -4.08
N ALA A 333 -3.99 -0.34 -3.82
CA ALA A 333 -5.41 -0.09 -3.57
C ALA A 333 -5.64 0.82 -2.36
N ARG A 334 -4.85 0.68 -1.29
CA ARG A 334 -4.92 1.57 -0.13
C ARG A 334 -4.57 3.01 -0.49
N VAL A 335 -3.50 3.22 -1.25
CA VAL A 335 -3.11 4.54 -1.74
C VAL A 335 -4.23 5.16 -2.59
N MET A 336 -4.87 4.39 -3.48
CA MET A 336 -5.98 4.89 -4.30
C MET A 336 -7.21 5.26 -3.46
N VAL A 337 -7.51 4.50 -2.40
CA VAL A 337 -8.63 4.82 -1.48
C VAL A 337 -8.36 6.12 -0.73
N ILE A 338 -7.14 6.33 -0.24
CA ILE A 338 -6.73 7.57 0.43
C ILE A 338 -6.83 8.76 -0.54
N LEU A 339 -6.35 8.57 -1.77
CA LEU A 339 -6.41 9.60 -2.81
C LEU A 339 -7.86 9.98 -3.14
N ALA A 340 -8.74 8.98 -3.34
CA ALA A 340 -10.16 9.21 -3.58
C ALA A 340 -10.85 9.94 -2.40
N ALA A 341 -10.46 9.63 -1.16
CA ALA A 341 -10.92 10.35 0.01
C ALA A 341 -10.49 11.83 -0.05
N LEU A 342 -9.19 12.10 -0.25
CA LEU A 342 -8.62 13.44 -0.34
C LEU A 342 -9.18 14.29 -1.49
N GLN A 343 -9.60 13.65 -2.57
CA GLN A 343 -10.28 14.26 -3.72
C GLN A 343 -11.79 14.40 -3.53
N GLN A 344 -12.33 13.96 -2.39
CA GLN A 344 -13.77 13.95 -2.08
C GLN A 344 -14.62 13.13 -3.05
N SER A 345 -14.01 12.20 -3.80
CA SER A 345 -14.72 11.25 -4.67
C SER A 345 -15.13 9.98 -3.92
N SER A 346 -14.67 9.79 -2.68
CA SER A 346 -15.05 8.69 -1.81
C SER A 346 -15.37 9.18 -0.40
N ALA A 347 -16.56 8.83 0.11
CA ALA A 347 -16.97 9.04 1.49
C ALA A 347 -16.52 7.89 2.41
N ILE A 348 -15.38 7.25 2.12
CA ILE A 348 -14.91 6.07 2.87
C ILE A 348 -14.79 6.32 4.36
N LEU A 349 -14.41 7.53 4.78
CA LEU A 349 -14.31 7.87 6.20
C LEU A 349 -15.67 7.86 6.90
N ASP A 350 -16.78 8.09 6.19
CA ASP A 350 -18.14 8.00 6.73
C ASP A 350 -18.69 6.56 6.76
N HIS A 351 -17.96 5.60 6.17
CA HIS A 351 -18.41 4.22 6.11
C HIS A 351 -18.56 3.62 7.52
N PRO A 352 -19.67 2.93 7.86
CA PRO A 352 -19.93 2.41 9.20
C PRO A 352 -18.80 1.52 9.79
N PHE A 353 -18.19 0.65 8.96
CA PHE A 353 -17.02 -0.13 9.39
C PHE A 353 -15.79 0.72 9.68
N ILE A 354 -15.53 1.79 8.92
CA ILE A 354 -14.42 2.72 9.22
C ILE A 354 -14.73 3.49 10.51
N GLN A 355 -15.98 3.93 10.68
CA GLN A 355 -16.48 4.54 11.91
C GLN A 355 -16.24 3.65 13.13
N ALA A 356 -16.63 2.38 13.06
CA ALA A 356 -16.41 1.41 14.14
C ALA A 356 -14.93 1.20 14.49
N LEU A 357 -14.06 1.08 13.49
CA LEU A 357 -12.67 0.67 13.68
C LEU A 357 -11.75 1.83 14.09
N TRP A 358 -11.99 3.06 13.62
CA TRP A 358 -11.10 4.20 13.87
C TRP A 358 -11.66 5.27 14.81
N PHE A 359 -12.98 5.34 15.02
CA PHE A 359 -13.60 6.48 15.71
C PHE A 359 -14.43 6.03 16.94
N PRO A 360 -13.83 6.05 18.16
CA PRO A 360 -14.43 5.54 19.40
C PRO A 360 -15.79 6.12 19.79
N ARG A 361 -16.09 7.36 19.38
CA ARG A 361 -17.25 8.14 19.85
C ARG A 361 -18.27 8.41 18.75
N SER A 362 -18.16 7.73 17.62
CA SER A 362 -19.08 7.92 16.51
C SER A 362 -20.37 7.15 16.75
N GLU A 363 -21.51 7.84 16.63
CA GLU A 363 -22.79 7.17 16.49
C GLU A 363 -22.87 6.52 15.10
N ILE A 364 -22.91 5.20 15.06
CA ILE A 364 -22.82 4.44 13.82
C ILE A 364 -24.23 4.12 13.33
N SER A 365 -24.60 4.70 12.18
CA SER A 365 -25.80 4.30 11.46
C SER A 365 -25.49 3.17 10.48
N TRP A 366 -26.15 2.02 10.69
CA TRP A 366 -26.05 0.85 9.81
C TRP A 366 -27.17 0.79 8.77
N ALA A 367 -28.06 1.79 8.73
CA ALA A 367 -29.30 1.80 7.93
C ALA A 367 -29.07 1.65 6.42
N THR A 368 -27.86 1.97 5.94
CA THR A 368 -27.48 1.87 4.53
C THR A 368 -26.93 0.50 4.12
N LEU A 369 -26.68 -0.42 5.08
CA LEU A 369 -26.15 -1.75 4.78
C LEU A 369 -27.27 -2.77 4.56
N PRO A 370 -27.06 -3.75 3.66
CA PRO A 370 -27.97 -4.88 3.56
C PRO A 370 -28.05 -5.64 4.90
N SER A 371 -29.22 -6.18 5.20
CA SER A 371 -29.44 -7.03 6.37
C SER A 371 -29.80 -8.45 5.96
N PHE A 372 -29.28 -9.41 6.72
CA PHE A 372 -29.74 -10.79 6.63
C PHE A 372 -31.17 -10.86 7.17
N THR A 373 -32.04 -11.54 6.42
CA THR A 373 -33.48 -11.61 6.74
C THR A 373 -33.83 -12.77 7.67
N ARG A 374 -32.92 -13.74 7.83
CA ARG A 374 -33.17 -14.96 8.61
C ARG A 374 -32.09 -15.19 9.66
N ASN A 375 -32.53 -15.64 10.83
CA ASN A 375 -31.63 -16.08 11.88
C ASN A 375 -31.07 -17.47 11.53
N VAL A 376 -29.80 -17.69 11.88
CA VAL A 376 -29.11 -18.97 11.67
C VAL A 376 -28.96 -19.66 13.02
N THR A 377 -29.39 -20.91 13.11
CA THR A 377 -29.16 -21.78 14.27
C THR A 377 -27.82 -22.48 14.16
N ILE A 378 -27.12 -22.64 15.28
CA ILE A 378 -25.85 -23.37 15.30
C ILE A 378 -26.10 -24.83 14.92
N ASN A 379 -25.44 -25.26 13.85
CA ASN A 379 -25.39 -26.66 13.42
C ASN A 379 -23.93 -27.07 13.25
N PHE A 380 -23.38 -27.81 14.21
CA PHE A 380 -21.99 -28.26 14.20
C PHE A 380 -21.90 -29.70 14.75
N PRO A 381 -21.17 -30.62 14.10
CA PRO A 381 -21.14 -32.03 14.49
C PRO A 381 -20.38 -32.32 15.79
N GLY A 382 -19.47 -31.46 16.21
CA GLY A 382 -18.66 -31.65 17.43
C GLY A 382 -19.19 -30.91 18.66
N PRO A 383 -18.63 -31.17 19.85
CA PRO A 383 -18.94 -30.40 21.04
C PRO A 383 -18.37 -28.98 20.92
N LEU A 384 -19.12 -27.98 21.40
CA LEU A 384 -18.67 -26.62 21.60
C LEU A 384 -18.86 -26.26 23.07
N ASN A 385 -17.82 -25.72 23.70
CA ASN A 385 -17.95 -25.14 25.04
C ASN A 385 -18.75 -23.82 25.01
N ASN A 386 -19.06 -23.27 26.18
CA ASN A 386 -19.91 -22.07 26.29
C ASN A 386 -19.28 -20.83 25.65
N SER A 387 -17.95 -20.65 25.72
CA SER A 387 -17.30 -19.50 25.08
C SER A 387 -17.31 -19.65 23.55
N GLN A 388 -17.04 -20.84 23.02
CA GLN A 388 -17.09 -21.12 21.58
C GLN A 388 -18.50 -20.98 21.03
N ARG A 389 -19.53 -21.51 21.72
CA ARG A 389 -20.93 -21.37 21.32
C ARG A 389 -21.34 -19.90 21.21
N ARG A 390 -21.04 -19.09 22.24
CA ARG A 390 -21.27 -17.64 22.23
C ARG A 390 -20.53 -16.94 21.09
N ALA A 391 -19.30 -17.34 20.80
CA ALA A 391 -18.54 -16.80 19.67
C ALA A 391 -19.23 -17.08 18.33
N VAL A 392 -19.73 -18.30 18.13
CA VAL A 392 -20.50 -18.68 16.93
C VAL A 392 -21.80 -17.89 16.85
N ASP A 393 -22.54 -17.74 17.95
CA ASP A 393 -23.76 -16.91 17.97
C ASP A 393 -23.47 -15.45 17.58
N LEU A 394 -22.38 -14.87 18.07
CA LEU A 394 -21.95 -13.53 17.69
C LEU A 394 -21.62 -13.44 16.19
N ILE A 395 -20.93 -14.43 15.62
CA ILE A 395 -20.63 -14.50 14.17
C ILE A 395 -21.92 -14.57 13.35
N LEU A 396 -22.89 -15.36 13.79
CA LEU A 396 -24.12 -15.62 13.06
C LEU A 396 -25.17 -14.51 13.24
N SER A 397 -25.05 -13.72 14.31
CA SER A 397 -25.98 -12.63 14.65
C SER A 397 -26.13 -11.58 13.55
N ASN A 398 -27.38 -11.12 13.38
CA ASN A 398 -27.76 -10.05 12.46
C ASN A 398 -27.91 -8.69 13.16
N ARG A 399 -27.63 -8.60 14.47
CA ARG A 399 -27.75 -7.35 15.24
C ARG A 399 -26.68 -6.35 14.80
N ASP A 400 -27.07 -5.08 14.74
CA ASP A 400 -26.16 -3.98 14.39
C ASP A 400 -24.98 -3.85 15.36
N ALA A 401 -25.21 -4.15 16.65
CA ALA A 401 -24.14 -4.20 17.65
C ALA A 401 -23.06 -5.25 17.35
N ASP A 402 -23.40 -6.31 16.61
CA ASP A 402 -22.50 -7.41 16.29
C ASP A 402 -21.95 -7.32 14.85
N ARG A 403 -22.14 -6.19 14.14
CA ARG A 403 -21.61 -6.02 12.77
C ARG A 403 -20.08 -6.04 12.74
N VAL A 404 -19.46 -5.59 13.82
CA VAL A 404 -18.02 -5.69 14.10
C VAL A 404 -17.83 -6.54 15.35
N THR A 405 -17.31 -7.74 15.18
CA THR A 405 -17.12 -8.71 16.26
C THR A 405 -15.64 -9.01 16.44
N LEU A 406 -15.13 -8.93 17.67
CA LEU A 406 -13.78 -9.35 18.02
C LEU A 406 -13.85 -10.60 18.88
N ILE A 407 -13.18 -11.67 18.47
CA ILE A 407 -13.05 -12.92 19.22
C ILE A 407 -11.57 -13.13 19.49
N GLN A 408 -11.21 -13.15 20.77
CA GLN A 408 -9.85 -13.44 21.17
C GLN A 408 -9.75 -14.88 21.67
N GLY A 409 -8.75 -15.61 21.17
CA GLY A 409 -8.51 -16.99 21.60
C GLY A 409 -7.02 -17.30 21.76
N PRO A 410 -6.55 -17.58 23.00
CA PRO A 410 -5.22 -18.15 23.26
C PRO A 410 -4.92 -19.41 22.44
N PRO A 411 -3.65 -19.87 22.36
CA PRO A 411 -3.31 -21.15 21.74
C PRO A 411 -4.18 -22.29 22.30
N GLY A 412 -4.63 -23.21 21.45
CA GLY A 412 -5.44 -24.37 21.87
C GLY A 412 -6.91 -24.09 22.24
N THR A 413 -7.40 -22.85 22.17
CA THR A 413 -8.81 -22.55 22.52
C THR A 413 -9.85 -22.83 21.42
N GLY A 414 -9.40 -23.41 20.29
CA GLY A 414 -10.29 -23.84 19.20
C GLY A 414 -10.83 -22.72 18.31
N LYS A 415 -10.04 -21.66 18.05
CA LYS A 415 -10.39 -20.58 17.09
C LYS A 415 -10.90 -21.13 15.75
N THR A 416 -10.17 -22.06 15.14
CA THR A 416 -10.56 -22.70 13.87
C THR A 416 -11.81 -23.59 14.00
N THR A 417 -12.09 -24.15 15.20
CA THR A 417 -13.34 -24.85 15.50
C THR A 417 -14.54 -23.90 15.49
N VAL A 418 -14.39 -22.68 16.05
CA VAL A 418 -15.43 -21.64 15.98
C VAL A 418 -15.72 -21.24 14.53
N ILE A 419 -14.68 -21.07 13.70
CA ILE A 419 -14.84 -20.79 12.26
C ILE A 419 -15.60 -21.93 11.58
N ALA A 420 -15.20 -23.18 11.81
CA ALA A 420 -15.84 -24.35 11.22
C ALA A 420 -17.32 -24.47 11.62
N ALA A 421 -17.65 -24.20 12.89
CA ALA A 421 -19.03 -24.18 13.37
C ALA A 421 -19.88 -23.07 12.73
N ALA A 422 -19.33 -21.88 12.51
CA ALA A 422 -20.02 -20.83 11.78
C ALA A 422 -20.29 -21.24 10.33
N VAL A 423 -19.32 -21.86 9.65
CA VAL A 423 -19.45 -22.36 8.28
C VAL A 423 -20.56 -23.40 8.16
N THR A 424 -20.53 -24.46 8.97
CA THR A 424 -21.54 -25.52 8.91
C THR A 424 -22.94 -25.01 9.25
N SER A 425 -23.04 -24.02 10.14
CA SER A 425 -24.31 -23.37 10.49
C SER A 425 -24.88 -22.55 9.33
N VAL A 426 -24.07 -21.73 8.65
CA VAL A 426 -24.51 -20.97 7.46
C VAL A 426 -24.89 -21.91 6.32
N ILE A 427 -24.13 -22.99 6.12
CA ILE A 427 -24.40 -23.96 5.06
C ILE A 427 -25.71 -24.71 5.30
N ALA A 428 -25.98 -25.10 6.54
CA ALA A 428 -27.23 -25.78 6.92
C ALA A 428 -28.44 -24.84 7.00
N SER A 429 -28.23 -23.53 7.02
CA SER A 429 -29.31 -22.56 7.09
C SER A 429 -30.19 -22.55 5.83
N THR A 430 -31.44 -22.15 5.99
CA THR A 430 -32.36 -21.96 4.85
C THR A 430 -32.06 -20.69 4.04
N ASP A 431 -31.17 -19.83 4.52
CA ASP A 431 -30.69 -18.65 3.79
C ASP A 431 -29.56 -19.05 2.83
N ARG A 432 -29.96 -19.32 1.59
CA ARG A 432 -29.05 -19.68 0.49
C ARG A 432 -28.21 -18.49 0.00
N ASN A 433 -28.55 -17.26 0.36
CA ASN A 433 -27.88 -16.06 -0.13
C ASN A 433 -26.73 -15.61 0.79
N ARG A 434 -26.64 -16.16 2.01
CA ARG A 434 -25.58 -15.84 2.95
C ARG A 434 -24.25 -16.47 2.52
N THR A 435 -23.23 -15.64 2.37
CA THR A 435 -21.86 -16.04 2.00
C THR A 435 -20.89 -15.75 3.14
N LEU A 436 -19.84 -16.57 3.26
CA LEU A 436 -18.74 -16.37 4.20
C LEU A 436 -17.41 -16.31 3.45
N TRP A 437 -16.63 -15.28 3.76
CA TRP A 437 -15.25 -15.13 3.30
C TRP A 437 -14.32 -15.33 4.48
N LEU A 438 -13.55 -16.41 4.47
CA LEU A 438 -12.59 -16.76 5.50
C LEU A 438 -11.22 -16.27 5.06
N VAL A 439 -10.74 -15.24 5.72
CA VAL A 439 -9.60 -14.44 5.28
C VAL A 439 -8.50 -14.52 6.34
N ALA A 440 -7.24 -14.60 5.93
CA ALA A 440 -6.12 -14.49 6.87
C ALA A 440 -4.97 -13.68 6.29
N HIS A 441 -3.98 -13.34 7.12
CA HIS A 441 -2.78 -12.63 6.65
C HIS A 441 -1.93 -13.50 5.72
N SER A 442 -1.73 -14.77 6.09
CA SER A 442 -0.83 -15.69 5.39
C SER A 442 -1.58 -16.86 4.75
N ASN A 443 -1.04 -17.37 3.64
CA ASN A 443 -1.60 -18.57 3.01
C ASN A 443 -1.54 -19.80 3.93
N VAL A 444 -0.59 -19.85 4.87
CA VAL A 444 -0.50 -20.94 5.86
C VAL A 444 -1.71 -20.91 6.78
N ALA A 445 -2.15 -19.74 7.25
CA ALA A 445 -3.36 -19.62 8.05
C ALA A 445 -4.62 -20.00 7.23
N VAL A 446 -4.72 -19.55 5.98
CA VAL A 446 -5.81 -19.93 5.07
C VAL A 446 -5.88 -21.45 4.89
N LYS A 447 -4.72 -22.09 4.69
CA LYS A 447 -4.58 -23.54 4.60
C LYS A 447 -5.07 -24.22 5.89
N ASN A 448 -4.68 -23.75 7.07
CA ASN A 448 -5.09 -24.35 8.34
C ASN A 448 -6.63 -24.33 8.51
N ILE A 449 -7.30 -23.27 8.05
CA ILE A 449 -8.76 -23.21 8.00
C ILE A 449 -9.32 -24.27 7.05
N ALA A 450 -8.76 -24.38 5.84
CA ALA A 450 -9.19 -25.36 4.84
C ALA A 450 -9.04 -26.80 5.34
N GLU A 451 -7.90 -27.14 5.96
CA GLU A 451 -7.66 -28.45 6.56
C GLU A 451 -8.64 -28.74 7.70
N LYS A 452 -8.95 -27.74 8.53
CA LYS A 452 -9.95 -27.91 9.59
C LYS A 452 -11.34 -28.21 9.01
N LEU A 453 -11.76 -27.50 7.97
CA LEU A 453 -13.03 -27.76 7.28
C LEU A 453 -13.06 -29.16 6.63
N ALA A 454 -11.97 -29.54 5.96
CA ALA A 454 -11.84 -30.88 5.36
C ALA A 454 -11.88 -31.98 6.42
N SER A 455 -11.25 -31.77 7.59
CA SER A 455 -11.24 -32.76 8.69
C SER A 455 -12.62 -33.08 9.27
N ILE A 456 -13.59 -32.18 9.09
CA ILE A 456 -14.99 -32.40 9.49
C ILE A 456 -15.89 -32.79 8.30
N GLY A 457 -15.29 -33.16 7.17
CA GLY A 457 -16.00 -33.59 5.96
C GLY A 457 -16.61 -32.46 5.12
N PHE A 458 -16.30 -31.20 5.41
CA PHE A 458 -16.81 -30.08 4.62
C PHE A 458 -15.82 -29.69 3.51
N LEU A 459 -16.16 -29.96 2.25
CA LEU A 459 -15.38 -29.61 1.06
C LEU A 459 -16.11 -28.62 0.14
N GLY A 460 -17.24 -28.03 0.57
CA GLY A 460 -18.04 -27.10 -0.22
C GLY A 460 -17.47 -25.67 -0.36
N PHE A 461 -16.16 -25.50 -0.17
CA PHE A 461 -15.46 -24.21 -0.20
C PHE A 461 -14.56 -24.07 -1.43
N LYS A 462 -14.14 -22.84 -1.75
CA LYS A 462 -13.07 -22.57 -2.72
C LYS A 462 -11.95 -21.75 -2.09
N ILE A 463 -10.71 -22.05 -2.46
CA ILE A 463 -9.51 -21.32 -2.00
C ILE A 463 -8.98 -20.48 -3.16
N LEU A 464 -8.94 -19.16 -2.99
CA LEU A 464 -8.38 -18.23 -3.97
C LEU A 464 -6.92 -17.93 -3.60
N VAL A 465 -5.99 -18.24 -4.50
CA VAL A 465 -4.55 -18.02 -4.28
C VAL A 465 -3.87 -17.31 -5.44
N SER A 466 -2.76 -16.64 -5.16
CA SER A 466 -1.98 -16.03 -6.24
C SER A 466 -1.27 -17.13 -7.03
N LYS A 467 -1.17 -16.94 -8.35
CA LYS A 467 -0.36 -17.78 -9.24
C LYS A 467 1.03 -18.03 -8.66
N ASP A 468 1.64 -16.99 -8.12
CA ASP A 468 2.96 -17.04 -7.54
C ASP A 468 3.03 -17.99 -6.34
N PHE A 469 2.12 -17.85 -5.38
CA PHE A 469 2.14 -18.66 -4.17
C PHE A 469 1.92 -20.16 -4.46
N HIS A 470 1.13 -20.49 -5.48
CA HIS A 470 0.94 -21.88 -5.93
C HIS A 470 2.27 -22.61 -6.16
N PHE A 471 3.32 -21.93 -6.63
CA PHE A 471 4.62 -22.57 -6.88
C PHE A 471 5.42 -22.91 -5.62
N ASP A 472 5.04 -22.39 -4.46
CA ASP A 472 5.58 -22.81 -3.15
C ASP A 472 4.70 -23.86 -2.47
N TRP A 473 3.57 -24.21 -3.09
CA TRP A 473 2.64 -25.21 -2.60
C TRP A 473 3.23 -26.60 -2.87
N HIS A 474 3.49 -27.34 -1.80
CA HIS A 474 3.94 -28.72 -1.89
C HIS A 474 2.76 -29.65 -2.17
N GLU A 475 2.39 -29.85 -3.43
CA GLU A 475 1.21 -30.63 -3.89
C GLU A 475 0.97 -31.96 -3.12
N HIS A 476 2.05 -32.68 -2.79
CA HIS A 476 1.96 -33.94 -2.05
C HIS A 476 1.40 -33.84 -0.61
N LEU A 477 1.42 -32.65 -0.01
CA LEU A 477 0.86 -32.40 1.33
C LEU A 477 -0.64 -32.04 1.31
N TYR A 478 -1.27 -31.87 0.14
CA TYR A 478 -2.54 -31.14 0.01
C TYR A 478 -3.63 -31.81 -0.84
N ARG A 479 -3.49 -33.11 -1.14
CA ARG A 479 -4.38 -33.85 -2.07
C ARG A 479 -5.89 -33.67 -1.81
N LEU A 480 -6.30 -33.51 -0.55
CA LEU A 480 -7.72 -33.40 -0.18
C LEU A 480 -8.35 -32.04 -0.51
N ILE A 481 -7.57 -30.97 -0.62
CA ILE A 481 -8.06 -29.59 -0.81
C ILE A 481 -7.64 -28.99 -2.16
N GLU A 482 -6.82 -29.70 -2.93
CA GLU A 482 -6.29 -29.27 -4.22
C GLU A 482 -7.39 -28.98 -5.25
N SER A 483 -8.44 -29.80 -5.30
CA SER A 483 -9.59 -29.61 -6.19
C SER A 483 -10.43 -28.36 -5.87
N ASN A 484 -10.22 -27.76 -4.71
CA ASN A 484 -10.89 -26.54 -4.27
C ASN A 484 -10.06 -25.27 -4.55
N LEU A 485 -8.84 -25.42 -5.04
CA LEU A 485 -7.94 -24.31 -5.32
C LEU A 485 -8.29 -23.64 -6.66
N VAL A 486 -8.35 -22.31 -6.67
CA VAL A 486 -8.52 -21.50 -7.87
C VAL A 486 -7.40 -20.45 -7.88
N ARG A 487 -6.56 -20.49 -8.92
CA ARG A 487 -5.43 -19.58 -9.01
C ARG A 487 -5.84 -18.26 -9.64
N SER A 488 -5.13 -17.19 -9.29
CA SER A 488 -5.41 -15.86 -9.81
C SER A 488 -5.26 -15.73 -11.33
N ASP A 489 -4.51 -16.61 -11.99
CA ASP A 489 -4.43 -16.66 -13.45
C ASP A 489 -5.64 -17.34 -14.12
N ASP A 490 -6.43 -18.10 -13.35
CA ASP A 490 -7.71 -18.68 -13.78
C ASP A 490 -8.89 -17.71 -13.59
N PHE A 491 -8.65 -16.54 -12.96
CA PHE A 491 -9.69 -15.52 -12.80
C PHE A 491 -9.97 -14.91 -14.16
N VAL A 492 -11.14 -15.22 -14.70
CA VAL A 492 -11.61 -14.74 -16.01
C VAL A 492 -12.73 -13.72 -15.84
N PRO A 493 -12.84 -12.73 -16.76
CA PRO A 493 -13.93 -11.75 -16.73
C PRO A 493 -15.29 -12.37 -17.10
N ASP A 494 -15.29 -13.50 -17.81
CA ASP A 494 -16.50 -14.20 -18.19
C ASP A 494 -17.19 -14.83 -16.97
N ARG A 495 -18.44 -14.41 -16.73
CA ARG A 495 -19.20 -14.84 -15.56
C ARG A 495 -19.49 -16.35 -15.58
N ALA A 496 -19.89 -16.91 -16.72
CA ALA A 496 -20.28 -18.31 -16.82
C ALA A 496 -19.09 -19.26 -16.59
N ALA A 497 -17.91 -18.91 -17.12
CA ALA A 497 -16.67 -19.63 -16.87
C ALA A 497 -16.27 -19.55 -15.39
N MET A 498 -16.38 -18.37 -14.78
CA MET A 498 -16.10 -18.19 -13.36
C MET A 498 -17.10 -18.96 -12.47
N GLU A 499 -18.39 -19.00 -12.83
CA GLU A 499 -19.41 -19.81 -12.15
C GLU A 499 -19.07 -21.31 -12.21
N ARG A 500 -18.57 -21.82 -13.35
CA ARG A 500 -18.13 -23.22 -13.45
C ARG A 500 -16.94 -23.56 -12.55
N LEU A 501 -16.03 -22.60 -12.34
CA LEU A 501 -14.88 -22.77 -11.45
C LEU A 501 -15.28 -22.70 -9.97
N LEU A 502 -16.21 -21.80 -9.63
CA LEU A 502 -16.67 -21.61 -8.25
C LEU A 502 -17.73 -22.64 -7.84
N LEU A 503 -18.45 -23.24 -8.80
CA LEU A 503 -19.61 -24.08 -8.58
C LEU A 503 -20.65 -23.34 -7.70
N ASP A 504 -21.41 -24.07 -6.89
CA ASP A 504 -22.38 -23.50 -5.94
C ASP A 504 -21.72 -23.08 -4.60
N SER A 505 -20.41 -22.83 -4.58
CA SER A 505 -19.70 -22.54 -3.34
C SER A 505 -20.11 -21.16 -2.78
N ARG A 506 -20.48 -21.14 -1.49
CA ARG A 506 -20.78 -19.91 -0.74
C ARG A 506 -19.69 -19.53 0.25
N ILE A 507 -18.64 -20.35 0.33
CA ILE A 507 -17.55 -20.25 1.32
C ILE A 507 -16.25 -20.07 0.56
N ILE A 508 -15.67 -18.89 0.66
CA ILE A 508 -14.42 -18.54 -0.02
C ILE A 508 -13.31 -18.35 1.01
N LEU A 509 -12.16 -18.95 0.76
CA LEU A 509 -10.95 -18.86 1.58
C LEU A 509 -9.89 -18.10 0.79
N CYS A 510 -9.27 -17.07 1.37
CA CYS A 510 -8.18 -16.35 0.69
C CYS A 510 -7.32 -15.53 1.64
N THR A 511 -6.17 -15.02 1.18
CA THR A 511 -5.43 -14.02 1.95
C THR A 511 -6.10 -12.65 1.84
N LEU A 512 -5.87 -11.78 2.83
CA LEU A 512 -6.35 -10.40 2.78
C LEU A 512 -5.89 -9.67 1.51
N SER A 513 -4.63 -9.90 1.11
CA SER A 513 -4.07 -9.33 -0.12
C SER A 513 -4.78 -9.79 -1.39
N MET A 514 -5.36 -11.00 -1.41
CA MET A 514 -6.09 -11.53 -2.56
C MET A 514 -7.36 -10.75 -2.85
N LEU A 515 -8.03 -10.22 -1.81
CA LEU A 515 -9.22 -9.38 -1.97
C LEU A 515 -8.95 -8.08 -2.73
N SER A 516 -7.68 -7.65 -2.79
CA SER A 516 -7.24 -6.50 -3.58
C SER A 516 -6.95 -6.84 -5.05
N ASN A 517 -7.09 -8.10 -5.47
CA ASN A 517 -6.91 -8.50 -6.87
C ASN A 517 -7.91 -7.80 -7.81
N ASP A 518 -7.45 -7.19 -8.91
CA ASP A 518 -8.33 -6.44 -9.82
C ASP A 518 -9.46 -7.26 -10.46
N ARG A 519 -9.25 -8.58 -10.61
CA ARG A 519 -10.25 -9.51 -11.15
C ARG A 519 -11.23 -10.04 -10.10
N MET A 520 -11.12 -9.59 -8.85
CA MET A 520 -12.01 -10.01 -7.76
C MET A 520 -13.48 -9.60 -7.98
N SER A 521 -13.73 -8.60 -8.82
CA SER A 521 -15.08 -8.10 -9.10
C SER A 521 -16.01 -9.15 -9.73
N THR A 522 -15.50 -10.01 -10.62
CA THR A 522 -16.30 -11.09 -11.22
C THR A 522 -16.70 -12.12 -10.16
N ILE A 523 -15.75 -12.51 -9.31
CA ILE A 523 -15.96 -13.48 -8.23
C ILE A 523 -16.99 -12.93 -7.22
N ALA A 524 -16.82 -11.66 -6.80
CA ALA A 524 -17.72 -11.01 -5.86
C ALA A 524 -19.14 -10.77 -6.41
N ARG A 525 -19.36 -10.83 -7.72
CA ARG A 525 -20.72 -10.81 -8.30
C ARG A 525 -21.42 -12.17 -8.20
N ILE A 526 -20.66 -13.26 -8.16
CA ILE A 526 -21.17 -14.62 -8.05
C ILE A 526 -21.32 -15.01 -6.57
N VAL A 527 -20.29 -14.73 -5.77
CA VAL A 527 -20.26 -14.95 -4.33
C VAL A 527 -20.02 -13.60 -3.64
N PRO A 528 -21.07 -12.80 -3.36
CA PRO A 528 -20.93 -11.49 -2.73
C PRO A 528 -20.11 -11.51 -1.44
N VAL A 529 -19.35 -10.46 -1.16
CA VAL A 529 -18.55 -10.35 0.06
C VAL A 529 -19.42 -9.78 1.18
N GLN A 530 -20.19 -10.64 1.86
CA GLN A 530 -21.17 -10.21 2.86
C GLN A 530 -20.63 -10.30 4.29
N THR A 531 -20.17 -11.48 4.71
CA THR A 531 -19.52 -11.67 6.01
C THR A 531 -18.08 -12.07 5.79
N ILE A 532 -17.15 -11.29 6.34
CA ILE A 532 -15.72 -11.64 6.34
C ILE A 532 -15.31 -12.05 7.75
N ILE A 533 -14.66 -13.20 7.87
CA ILE A 533 -14.02 -13.68 9.10
C ILE A 533 -12.52 -13.63 8.89
N PHE A 534 -11.85 -12.74 9.59
CA PHE A 534 -10.39 -12.60 9.59
C PHE A 534 -9.80 -13.49 10.67
N ASP A 535 -9.12 -14.57 10.28
CA ASP A 535 -8.31 -15.37 11.20
C ASP A 535 -6.89 -14.79 11.32
N GLU A 536 -6.25 -15.02 12.46
CA GLU A 536 -4.97 -14.39 12.82
C GLU A 536 -4.99 -12.85 12.67
N ALA A 537 -6.13 -12.23 13.00
CA ALA A 537 -6.34 -10.79 12.81
C ALA A 537 -5.45 -9.90 13.70
N SER A 538 -4.82 -10.44 14.74
CA SER A 538 -3.77 -9.74 15.51
C SER A 538 -2.47 -9.54 14.70
N GLN A 539 -2.27 -10.28 13.61
CA GLN A 539 -1.11 -10.16 12.72
C GLN A 539 -1.34 -9.19 11.55
N ILE A 540 -2.53 -8.59 11.47
CA ILE A 540 -2.93 -7.68 10.39
C ILE A 540 -2.95 -6.26 10.95
N GLU A 541 -2.25 -5.35 10.28
CA GLU A 541 -2.32 -3.93 10.63
C GLU A 541 -3.68 -3.37 10.22
N VAL A 542 -4.28 -2.54 11.07
CA VAL A 542 -5.68 -2.11 10.94
C VAL A 542 -5.94 -1.39 9.60
N SER A 543 -4.99 -0.65 9.05
CA SER A 543 -5.14 0.04 7.75
C SER A 543 -5.20 -0.89 6.54
N ASP A 544 -4.76 -2.15 6.66
CA ASP A 544 -4.90 -3.15 5.58
C ASP A 544 -6.37 -3.52 5.30
N TYR A 545 -7.31 -3.15 6.19
CA TYR A 545 -8.74 -3.32 5.96
C TYR A 545 -9.37 -2.22 5.07
N PHE A 546 -8.72 -1.06 4.89
CA PHE A 546 -9.26 0.06 4.08
C PHE A 546 -9.66 -0.36 2.65
N PRO A 547 -8.78 -1.04 1.87
CA PRO A 547 -9.11 -1.44 0.51
C PRO A 547 -10.34 -2.35 0.42
N VAL A 548 -10.46 -3.29 1.37
CA VAL A 548 -11.55 -4.26 1.40
C VAL A 548 -12.88 -3.58 1.74
N ILE A 549 -12.90 -2.72 2.75
CA ILE A 549 -14.11 -1.99 3.14
C ILE A 549 -14.57 -1.09 1.98
N HIS A 550 -13.65 -0.36 1.35
CA HIS A 550 -13.97 0.48 0.20
C HIS A 550 -14.50 -0.31 -0.99
N ARG A 551 -13.80 -1.39 -1.38
CA ARG A 551 -14.14 -2.17 -2.58
C ARG A 551 -15.47 -2.90 -2.46
N PHE A 552 -15.82 -3.37 -1.26
CA PHE A 552 -17.03 -4.16 -1.04
C PHE A 552 -18.11 -3.43 -0.26
N ALA A 553 -18.04 -2.09 -0.17
CA ALA A 553 -18.96 -1.25 0.60
C ALA A 553 -20.45 -1.55 0.34
N SER A 554 -20.81 -1.88 -0.91
CA SER A 554 -22.20 -2.17 -1.29
C SER A 554 -22.71 -3.57 -0.88
N SER A 555 -21.80 -4.48 -0.52
CA SER A 555 -22.13 -5.88 -0.22
C SER A 555 -21.74 -6.32 1.18
N LEU A 556 -20.76 -5.64 1.79
CA LEU A 556 -20.21 -5.97 3.10
C LEU A 556 -21.22 -5.67 4.20
N GLN A 557 -21.54 -6.69 4.97
CA GLN A 557 -22.56 -6.67 6.01
C GLN A 557 -22.01 -6.96 7.40
N LYS A 558 -20.87 -7.66 7.51
CA LYS A 558 -20.28 -8.02 8.79
C LYS A 558 -18.77 -8.29 8.69
N MET A 559 -18.02 -7.85 9.69
CA MET A 559 -16.60 -8.14 9.86
C MET A 559 -16.38 -8.80 11.22
N VAL A 560 -15.77 -9.98 11.20
CA VAL A 560 -15.41 -10.75 12.40
C VAL A 560 -13.89 -10.86 12.44
N PHE A 561 -13.28 -10.49 13.56
CA PHE A 561 -11.84 -10.57 13.77
C PHE A 561 -11.56 -11.64 14.82
N ILE A 562 -10.79 -12.65 14.45
CA ILE A 562 -10.39 -13.76 15.31
C ILE A 562 -8.87 -13.73 15.42
N GLY A 563 -8.33 -13.72 16.64
CA GLY A 563 -6.88 -13.62 16.84
C GLY A 563 -6.46 -13.72 18.29
N ASP A 564 -5.19 -13.40 18.55
CA ASP A 564 -4.63 -13.32 19.88
C ASP A 564 -3.59 -12.22 19.97
N HIS A 565 -3.90 -11.13 20.68
CA HIS A 565 -3.00 -9.98 20.85
C HIS A 565 -1.74 -10.32 21.67
N LYS A 566 -1.72 -11.48 22.33
CA LYS A 566 -0.54 -11.95 23.08
C LYS A 566 0.44 -12.77 22.22
N GLN A 567 0.11 -13.01 20.95
CA GLN A 567 0.95 -13.75 20.01
C GLN A 567 1.63 -12.78 19.02
N LEU A 568 1.83 -13.23 17.78
CA LEU A 568 2.49 -12.46 16.75
C LEU A 568 1.69 -11.18 16.44
N GLN A 569 2.46 -10.12 16.32
CA GLN A 569 2.04 -8.77 16.03
C GLN A 569 2.11 -8.47 14.52
N PRO A 570 1.51 -7.37 14.04
CA PRO A 570 1.64 -6.97 12.65
C PRO A 570 3.10 -6.80 12.22
N TYR A 571 3.38 -7.18 10.97
CA TYR A 571 4.73 -7.04 10.41
C TYR A 571 5.20 -5.57 10.47
N GLY A 572 6.43 -5.38 10.95
CA GLY A 572 7.06 -4.06 11.07
C GLY A 572 6.79 -3.32 12.39
N GLN A 573 5.95 -3.86 13.30
CA GLN A 573 5.65 -3.20 14.58
C GLN A 573 6.89 -2.99 15.46
N SER A 574 7.88 -3.90 15.37
CA SER A 574 9.20 -3.74 16.04
C SER A 574 9.90 -2.42 15.69
N ASP A 575 9.78 -2.00 14.44
CA ASP A 575 10.42 -0.81 13.88
C ASP A 575 9.49 0.41 13.89
N ILE A 576 8.18 0.16 13.93
CA ILE A 576 7.09 1.15 13.89
C ILE A 576 6.12 0.82 15.04
N PRO A 577 6.44 1.26 16.29
CA PRO A 577 5.72 0.82 17.49
C PRO A 577 4.24 1.22 17.53
N ASP A 578 3.86 2.20 16.71
CA ASP A 578 2.50 2.71 16.57
C ASP A 578 1.70 2.04 15.42
N LEU A 579 2.22 0.98 14.81
CA LEU A 579 1.39 0.05 14.02
C LEU A 579 0.51 -0.74 14.98
N GLU A 580 -0.78 -0.78 14.70
CA GLU A 580 -1.78 -1.39 15.58
C GLU A 580 -2.60 -2.39 14.75
N SER A 581 -2.87 -3.55 15.33
CA SER A 581 -3.94 -4.43 14.88
C SER A 581 -5.30 -3.92 15.39
N VAL A 582 -6.38 -4.57 14.96
CA VAL A 582 -7.71 -4.29 15.51
C VAL A 582 -7.83 -4.59 17.01
N PHE A 583 -7.02 -5.52 17.54
CA PHE A 583 -7.03 -5.88 18.96
C PHE A 583 -6.25 -4.91 19.84
N ASP A 584 -5.47 -4.00 19.24
CA ASP A 584 -4.72 -2.97 19.99
C ASP A 584 -5.56 -1.69 20.18
N LYS A 585 -6.74 -1.61 19.55
CA LYS A 585 -7.65 -0.47 19.66
C LYS A 585 -8.43 -0.52 20.97
N GLN A 586 -8.00 0.28 21.95
CA GLN A 586 -8.60 0.35 23.29
C GLN A 586 -10.12 0.52 23.31
N HIS A 587 -10.71 1.25 22.36
CA HIS A 587 -12.17 1.45 22.30
C HIS A 587 -12.94 0.20 21.84
N LEU A 588 -12.24 -0.81 21.32
CA LEU A 588 -12.80 -2.09 20.91
C LEU A 588 -12.68 -3.17 22.00
N ASP A 589 -11.94 -2.92 23.09
CA ASP A 589 -11.71 -3.89 24.17
C ASP A 589 -13.02 -4.43 24.76
N GLN A 590 -14.02 -3.57 24.92
CA GLN A 590 -15.34 -3.95 25.45
C GLN A 590 -16.13 -4.88 24.52
N LYS A 591 -15.74 -4.97 23.24
CA LYS A 591 -16.36 -5.86 22.24
C LYS A 591 -15.64 -7.20 22.10
N ILE A 592 -14.52 -7.40 22.80
CA ILE A 592 -13.75 -8.63 22.73
C ILE A 592 -14.48 -9.74 23.48
N HIS A 593 -14.85 -10.77 22.74
CA HIS A 593 -15.33 -12.03 23.30
C HIS A 593 -14.17 -13.01 23.46
N MET A 594 -13.88 -13.41 24.69
CA MET A 594 -12.79 -14.32 25.01
C MET A 594 -13.22 -15.78 24.84
N LEU A 595 -12.38 -16.58 24.17
CA LEU A 595 -12.41 -18.04 24.27
C LEU A 595 -11.63 -18.45 25.53
N ASP A 596 -12.35 -18.93 26.54
CA ASP A 596 -11.83 -19.06 27.92
C ASP A 596 -11.41 -20.48 28.30
N THR A 597 -11.63 -21.45 27.41
CA THR A 597 -11.35 -22.87 27.66
C THR A 597 -10.34 -23.37 26.63
N GLN A 598 -9.16 -23.78 27.09
CA GLN A 598 -8.14 -24.44 26.28
C GLN A 598 -8.48 -25.93 26.17
N CYS A 599 -8.65 -26.42 24.95
CA CYS A 599 -8.76 -27.85 24.70
C CYS A 599 -7.37 -28.32 24.25
N GLU A 600 -6.71 -29.14 25.08
CA GLU A 600 -5.52 -29.88 24.63
C GLU A 600 -5.88 -30.94 23.59
#